data_AF-A0A9E0X4H5-F1
#
_entry.id   AF-A0A9E0X4H5-F1
#
_cell.length_a   1.000
_cell.length_b   1.000
_cell.length_c   1.000
_cell.angle_alpha   90.00
_cell.angle_beta   90.00
_cell.angle_gamma   90.00
#
_symmetry.space_group_name_H-M   'P 1'
#
loop_
_entity.id
_entity.type
_entity.pdbx_description
1 polymer ?
#
loop_
_entity_poly.entity_id
_entity_poly.type
_entity_poly.pdbx_seq_one_letter_code
_entity_poly.pdbx_strand_id
1 'polypeptide(L)'
;MKLTPKRHRSDSAKSAAKAHQNAAQAPIEPPGYVTLPEPCKPFWQAIVTSRPRDTWTDADLVQAANLARTLHAIESAPVGSDDHAKLTRLAMALSRAVYVHATATVGRAADTVQEATAERHARQDEGDDLIPRLRAV
;
A
#
# COMPACT_ATOMS: atom_id res chain seq x y z
N MET A 1 17.10 27.86 -19.38
CA MET A 1 15.96 27.62 -18.47
C MET A 1 15.90 26.12 -18.16
N LYS A 2 15.99 25.71 -16.90
CA LYS A 2 15.70 24.32 -16.53
C LYS A 2 14.18 24.13 -16.65
N LEU A 3 13.72 23.37 -17.64
CA LEU A 3 12.33 22.96 -17.75
C LEU A 3 12.05 21.98 -16.62
N THR A 4 11.50 22.48 -15.50
CA THR A 4 10.94 21.62 -14.47
C THR A 4 9.80 20.83 -15.10
N PRO A 5 9.84 19.49 -15.14
CA PRO A 5 8.79 18.69 -15.74
C PRO A 5 7.43 19.08 -15.14
N LYS A 6 6.43 19.30 -15.99
CA LYS A 6 5.08 19.65 -15.55
C LYS A 6 4.54 18.49 -14.71
N ARG A 7 4.18 18.77 -13.45
CA ARG A 7 3.78 17.74 -12.47
C ARG A 7 2.55 16.98 -12.97
N HIS A 8 2.55 15.67 -12.74
CA HIS A 8 1.42 14.80 -13.03
C HIS A 8 0.23 15.20 -12.14
N ARG A 9 -0.95 15.41 -12.72
CA ARG A 9 -2.17 15.67 -11.96
C ARG A 9 -2.90 14.36 -11.68
N SER A 10 -3.19 14.12 -10.41
CA SER A 10 -3.90 12.95 -9.90
C SER A 10 -5.37 12.87 -10.34
N ASP A 11 -5.96 13.97 -10.81
CA ASP A 11 -7.35 14.07 -11.30
C ASP A 11 -7.49 13.84 -12.83
N SER A 12 -6.42 13.47 -13.52
CA SER A 12 -6.43 13.30 -14.97
C SER A 12 -6.99 11.94 -15.41
N ALA A 13 -7.52 11.87 -16.64
CA ALA A 13 -7.92 10.59 -17.26
C ALA A 13 -6.78 9.55 -17.29
N LYS A 14 -5.53 10.02 -17.41
CA LYS A 14 -4.34 9.17 -17.33
C LYS A 14 -4.16 8.56 -15.94
N SER A 15 -4.42 9.34 -14.88
CA SER A 15 -4.40 8.86 -13.50
C SER A 15 -5.48 7.81 -13.25
N ALA A 16 -6.71 8.05 -13.74
CA ALA A 16 -7.80 7.09 -13.66
C ALA A 16 -7.47 5.77 -14.37
N ALA A 17 -6.95 5.82 -15.62
CA ALA A 17 -6.53 4.63 -16.36
C ALA A 17 -5.44 3.84 -15.62
N LYS A 18 -4.45 4.52 -15.03
CA LYS A 18 -3.41 3.89 -14.21
C LYS A 18 -3.99 3.23 -12.96
N ALA A 19 -4.94 3.88 -12.30
CA ALA A 19 -5.61 3.30 -11.12
C ALA A 19 -6.34 1.99 -11.48
N HIS A 20 -7.05 1.94 -12.60
CA HIS A 20 -7.68 0.71 -13.09
C HIS A 20 -6.66 -0.36 -13.47
N GLN A 21 -5.54 0.01 -14.11
CA GLN A 21 -4.46 -0.94 -14.43
C GLN A 21 -3.82 -1.52 -13.17
N ASN A 22 -3.52 -0.68 -12.17
CA ASN A 22 -2.96 -1.13 -10.89
C ASN A 22 -3.95 -2.02 -10.13
N ALA A 23 -5.25 -1.68 -10.15
CA ALA A 23 -6.31 -2.49 -9.53
C ALA A 23 -6.51 -3.86 -10.21
N ALA A 24 -6.25 -3.96 -11.52
CA ALA A 24 -6.39 -5.20 -12.29
C ALA A 24 -5.18 -6.14 -12.16
N GLN A 25 -4.05 -5.70 -11.60
CA GLN A 25 -2.88 -6.55 -11.37
C GLN A 25 -3.14 -7.54 -10.22
N ALA A 26 -2.37 -8.63 -10.21
CA ALA A 26 -2.35 -9.57 -9.11
C ALA A 26 -2.00 -8.89 -7.78
N PRO A 27 -2.43 -9.46 -6.62
CA PRO A 27 -2.01 -8.98 -5.30
C PRO A 27 -0.49 -8.79 -5.21
N ILE A 28 -0.06 -7.79 -4.42
CA ILE A 28 1.36 -7.57 -4.18
C ILE A 28 1.84 -8.69 -3.24
N GLU A 29 2.79 -9.49 -3.72
CA GLU A 29 3.43 -10.53 -2.91
C GLU A 29 4.62 -9.96 -2.12
N PRO A 30 4.94 -10.52 -0.94
CA PRO A 30 6.16 -10.18 -0.21
C PRO A 30 7.41 -10.48 -1.07
N PRO A 31 8.53 -9.76 -0.85
CA PRO A 31 9.80 -10.09 -1.49
C PRO A 31 10.22 -11.53 -1.19
N GLY A 32 10.86 -12.22 -2.15
CA GLY A 32 11.19 -13.64 -2.02
C GLY A 32 12.10 -14.01 -0.83
N TYR A 33 12.80 -13.03 -0.26
CA TYR A 33 13.62 -13.18 0.96
C TYR A 33 12.86 -12.84 2.27
N VAL A 34 11.54 -12.62 2.20
CA VAL A 34 10.68 -12.34 3.35
C VAL A 34 9.62 -13.42 3.47
N THR A 35 9.65 -14.18 4.57
CA THR A 35 8.60 -15.16 4.87
C THR A 35 7.43 -14.50 5.61
N LEU A 36 6.23 -14.54 5.04
CA LEU A 36 5.00 -14.06 5.66
C LEU A 36 4.08 -15.25 6.03
N PRO A 37 3.83 -15.49 7.33
CA PRO A 37 2.91 -16.55 7.76
C PRO A 37 1.47 -16.34 7.25
N GLU A 38 0.73 -17.42 7.01
CA GLU A 38 -0.66 -17.38 6.53
C GLU A 38 -1.58 -16.47 7.37
N PRO A 39 -1.55 -16.52 8.72
CA PRO A 39 -2.41 -15.67 9.55
C PRO A 39 -2.10 -14.17 9.40
N CYS A 40 -0.92 -13.82 8.88
CA CYS A 40 -0.51 -12.43 8.69
C CYS A 40 -0.97 -11.84 7.34
N LYS A 41 -1.45 -12.67 6.40
CA LYS A 41 -1.85 -12.21 5.05
C LYS A 41 -2.98 -11.17 5.05
N PRO A 42 -4.02 -11.23 5.89
CA PRO A 42 -5.06 -10.19 5.94
C PRO A 42 -4.48 -8.81 6.32
N PHE A 43 -3.58 -8.78 7.30
CA PHE A 43 -2.90 -7.55 7.73
C PHE A 43 -1.97 -7.01 6.64
N TRP A 44 -1.23 -7.90 5.97
CA TRP A 44 -0.41 -7.56 4.81
C TRP A 44 -1.25 -6.89 3.72
N GLN A 45 -2.36 -7.52 3.32
CA GLN A 45 -3.23 -7.01 2.27
C GLN A 45 -3.78 -5.61 2.63
N ALA A 46 -4.20 -5.39 3.88
CA ALA A 46 -4.65 -4.09 4.35
C ALA A 46 -3.55 -3.02 4.29
N ILE A 47 -2.30 -3.39 4.62
CA ILE A 47 -1.15 -2.47 4.55
C ILE A 47 -0.81 -2.13 3.11
N VAL A 48 -0.60 -3.12 2.24
CA VAL A 48 -0.09 -2.88 0.88
C VAL A 48 -1.12 -2.23 -0.05
N THR A 49 -2.41 -2.31 0.27
CA THR A 49 -3.48 -1.62 -0.49
C THR A 49 -3.81 -0.21 0.00
N SER A 50 -3.17 0.24 1.10
CA SER A 50 -3.38 1.59 1.67
C SER A 50 -2.81 2.72 0.81
N ARG A 51 -1.92 2.39 -0.12
CA ARG A 51 -1.24 3.32 -1.04
C ARG A 51 -1.25 2.75 -2.46
N PRO A 52 -1.04 3.59 -3.50
CA PRO A 52 -1.04 3.11 -4.87
C PRO A 52 0.06 2.06 -5.12
N ARG A 53 -0.22 1.08 -5.98
CA ARG A 53 0.62 -0.12 -6.18
C ARG A 53 2.06 0.22 -6.52
N ASP A 54 2.29 1.24 -7.34
CA ASP A 54 3.61 1.62 -7.85
C ASP A 54 4.41 2.51 -6.88
N THR A 55 3.89 2.76 -5.68
CA THR A 55 4.56 3.56 -4.63
C THR A 55 5.34 2.73 -3.63
N TRP A 56 5.33 1.41 -3.78
CA TRP A 56 6.01 0.47 -2.89
C TRP A 56 7.42 0.18 -3.39
N THR A 57 8.41 0.35 -2.52
CA THR A 57 9.76 -0.18 -2.72
C THR A 57 9.93 -1.50 -1.97
N ASP A 58 10.94 -2.29 -2.36
CA ASP A 58 11.29 -3.53 -1.64
C ASP A 58 11.53 -3.29 -0.14
N ALA A 59 12.19 -2.18 0.22
CA ALA A 59 12.41 -1.81 1.61
C ALA A 59 11.09 -1.53 2.35
N ASP A 60 10.14 -0.86 1.70
CA ASP A 60 8.81 -0.65 2.28
C ASP A 60 8.06 -1.97 2.48
N LEU A 61 8.18 -2.89 1.52
CA LEU A 61 7.55 -4.21 1.60
C LEU A 61 8.13 -5.07 2.73
N VAL A 62 9.43 -4.99 3.00
CA VAL A 62 10.04 -5.64 4.17
C VAL A 62 9.43 -5.09 5.47
N GLN A 63 9.30 -3.77 5.59
CA GLN A 63 8.72 -3.15 6.79
C GLN A 63 7.21 -3.42 6.91
N ALA A 64 6.48 -3.48 5.79
CA ALA A 64 5.08 -3.87 5.77
C ALA A 64 4.88 -5.30 6.27
N ALA A 65 5.76 -6.24 5.91
CA ALA A 65 5.71 -7.60 6.42
C ALA A 65 5.99 -7.69 7.92
N ASN A 66 6.95 -6.90 8.43
CA ASN A 66 7.18 -6.76 9.88
C ASN A 66 5.95 -6.20 10.60
N LEU A 67 5.33 -5.17 10.02
CA LEU A 67 4.12 -4.57 10.57
C LEU A 67 2.97 -5.58 10.60
N ALA A 68 2.75 -6.34 9.52
CA ALA A 68 1.71 -7.37 9.45
C ALA A 68 1.86 -8.43 10.55
N ARG A 69 3.08 -8.94 10.76
CA ARG A 69 3.37 -9.88 11.87
C ARG A 69 3.12 -9.27 13.24
N THR A 70 3.50 -8.00 13.41
CA THR A 70 3.30 -7.28 14.67
C THR A 70 1.82 -7.05 14.95
N LEU A 71 1.02 -6.68 13.94
CA LEU A 71 -0.43 -6.52 14.08
C LEU A 71 -1.12 -7.83 14.42
N HIS A 72 -0.70 -8.95 13.80
CA HIS A 72 -1.21 -10.27 14.18
C HIS A 72 -0.88 -10.62 15.64
N ALA A 73 0.35 -10.32 16.10
CA ALA A 73 0.71 -10.53 17.50
C ALA A 73 -0.08 -9.63 18.46
N ILE A 74 -0.41 -8.39 18.07
CA ILE A 74 -1.27 -7.48 18.85
C ILE A 74 -2.67 -8.06 18.98
N GLU A 75 -3.24 -8.58 17.89
CA GLU A 75 -4.59 -9.15 17.87
C GLU A 75 -4.75 -10.28 18.89
N SER A 76 -3.71 -11.08 19.09
CA SER A 76 -3.70 -12.17 20.07
C SER A 76 -3.31 -11.73 21.50
N ALA A 77 -2.79 -10.51 21.69
CA ALA A 77 -2.32 -10.03 22.99
C ALA A 77 -3.46 -9.38 23.81
N PRO A 78 -3.64 -9.72 25.10
CA PRO A 78 -4.65 -9.09 25.94
C PRO A 78 -4.45 -7.58 26.02
N VAL A 79 -5.50 -6.81 25.72
CA VAL A 79 -5.46 -5.34 25.80
C VAL A 79 -5.07 -4.91 27.21
N GLY A 80 -4.07 -4.02 27.31
CA GLY A 80 -3.54 -3.53 28.58
C GLY A 80 -2.41 -4.39 29.18
N SER A 81 -2.11 -5.55 28.60
CA SER A 81 -0.89 -6.29 28.96
C SER A 81 0.38 -5.54 28.55
N ASP A 82 1.50 -5.89 29.19
CA ASP A 82 2.81 -5.32 28.84
C ASP A 82 3.23 -5.67 27.39
N ASP A 83 2.94 -6.90 26.97
CA ASP A 83 3.19 -7.35 25.59
C ASP A 83 2.36 -6.57 24.58
N HIS A 84 1.05 -6.38 24.84
CA HIS A 84 0.20 -5.54 24.00
C HIS A 84 0.78 -4.12 23.91
N ALA A 85 1.19 -3.51 25.02
CA ALA A 85 1.77 -2.16 25.02
C ALA A 85 3.09 -2.07 24.23
N LYS A 86 3.99 -3.06 24.35
CA LYS A 86 5.25 -3.12 23.59
C LYS A 86 5.00 -3.29 22.10
N LEU A 87 4.12 -4.22 21.74
CA LEU A 87 3.79 -4.49 20.35
C LEU A 87 3.07 -3.29 19.70
N THR A 88 2.16 -2.61 20.40
CA THR A 88 1.53 -1.38 19.90
C THR A 88 2.58 -0.31 19.59
N ARG A 89 3.55 -0.07 20.49
CA ARG A 89 4.64 0.89 20.23
C ARG A 89 5.48 0.50 19.01
N LEU A 90 5.81 -0.78 18.87
CA LEU A 90 6.53 -1.30 17.71
C LEU A 90 5.72 -1.10 16.41
N ALA A 91 4.43 -1.43 16.42
CA ALA A 91 3.55 -1.24 15.27
C ALA A 91 3.45 0.24 14.86
N MET A 92 3.37 1.16 15.82
CA MET A 92 3.40 2.61 15.54
C MET A 92 4.71 3.03 14.86
N ALA A 93 5.86 2.52 15.33
CA ALA A 93 7.15 2.82 14.73
C ALA A 93 7.28 2.27 13.30
N LEU A 94 6.87 1.01 13.07
CA LEU A 94 6.88 0.36 11.76
C LEU A 94 5.93 1.06 10.78
N SER A 95 4.72 1.42 11.23
CA SER A 95 3.76 2.20 10.43
C SER A 95 4.40 3.52 9.98
N ARG A 96 5.01 4.27 10.90
CA ARG A 96 5.73 5.51 10.55
C ARG A 96 6.83 5.28 9.52
N ALA A 97 7.61 4.20 9.64
CA ALA A 97 8.66 3.88 8.67
C ALA A 97 8.08 3.68 7.26
N VAL A 98 7.02 2.87 7.14
CA VAL A 98 6.35 2.58 5.87
C VAL A 98 5.82 3.86 5.18
N TYR A 99 5.24 4.80 5.94
CA TYR A 99 4.67 6.03 5.36
C TYR A 99 5.70 7.14 5.10
N VAL A 100 6.74 7.26 5.93
CA VAL A 100 7.77 8.31 5.74
C VAL A 100 8.66 8.00 4.54
N HIS A 101 9.05 6.73 4.34
CA HIS A 101 9.84 6.33 3.17
C HIS A 101 9.10 6.60 1.87
N ALA A 102 7.79 6.35 1.83
CA ALA A 102 6.93 6.69 0.70
C ALA A 102 6.97 8.19 0.35
N THR A 103 6.98 9.06 1.35
CA THR A 103 7.04 10.52 1.12
C THR A 103 8.39 10.93 0.54
N ALA A 104 9.47 10.26 0.97
CA ALA A 104 10.82 10.51 0.47
C ALA A 104 11.03 10.01 -0.97
N THR A 105 10.37 8.94 -1.39
CA THR A 105 10.54 8.33 -2.72
C THR A 105 9.51 8.81 -3.74
N VAL A 106 8.27 9.08 -3.33
CA VAL A 106 7.12 9.33 -4.24
C VAL A 106 6.66 10.79 -4.24
N GLY A 107 6.99 11.57 -3.21
CA GLY A 107 6.62 12.98 -3.11
C GLY A 107 5.47 13.26 -2.13
N ARG A 108 4.65 14.28 -2.40
CA ARG A 108 3.69 14.81 -1.40
C ARG A 108 2.52 13.85 -1.13
N ALA A 109 2.15 13.73 0.14
CA ALA A 109 1.07 12.86 0.61
C ALA A 109 -0.32 13.14 -0.02
N ALA A 110 -0.64 14.39 -0.37
CA ALA A 110 -1.95 14.74 -0.93
C ALA A 110 -2.22 14.05 -2.28
N ASP A 111 -1.19 13.92 -3.13
CA ASP A 111 -1.32 13.29 -4.45
C ASP A 111 -1.51 11.77 -4.27
N THR A 112 -0.78 11.16 -3.32
CA THR A 112 -0.91 9.73 -3.00
C THR A 112 -2.30 9.36 -2.44
N VAL A 113 -2.96 10.26 -1.72
CA VAL A 113 -4.31 10.02 -1.18
C VAL A 113 -5.35 9.94 -2.30
N GLN A 114 -5.26 10.82 -3.29
CA GLN A 114 -6.17 10.82 -4.43
C GLN A 114 -5.96 9.58 -5.30
N GLU A 115 -4.71 9.23 -5.58
CA GLU A 115 -4.36 8.03 -6.35
C GLU A 115 -4.79 6.74 -5.63
N ALA A 116 -4.57 6.64 -4.31
CA ALA A 116 -5.02 5.48 -3.52
C ALA A 116 -6.55 5.36 -3.50
N THR A 117 -7.25 6.49 -3.46
CA THR A 117 -8.71 6.52 -3.51
C THR A 117 -9.22 6.08 -4.88
N ALA A 118 -8.62 6.57 -5.96
CA ALA A 118 -8.93 6.13 -7.33
C ALA A 118 -8.71 4.62 -7.50
N GLU A 119 -7.61 4.06 -6.98
CA GLU A 119 -7.39 2.60 -7.02
C GLU A 119 -8.42 1.81 -6.23
N ARG A 120 -8.85 2.31 -5.06
CA ARG A 120 -9.91 1.64 -4.26
C ARG A 120 -11.23 1.63 -5.01
N HIS A 121 -11.63 2.75 -5.61
CA HIS A 121 -12.83 2.81 -6.45
C HIS A 121 -12.70 1.87 -7.65
N ALA A 122 -11.57 1.87 -8.34
CA ALA A 122 -11.32 0.99 -9.47
C ALA A 122 -11.40 -0.52 -9.14
N ARG A 123 -11.11 -0.92 -7.89
CA ARG A 123 -11.31 -2.30 -7.41
C ARG A 123 -12.78 -2.62 -7.09
N GLN A 124 -13.57 -1.62 -6.72
CA GLN A 124 -14.99 -1.74 -6.38
C GLN A 124 -15.90 -1.65 -7.60
N ASP A 125 -15.44 -1.02 -8.69
CA ASP A 125 -16.18 -0.95 -9.94
C ASP A 125 -16.34 -2.34 -10.57
N GLU A 126 -17.56 -2.88 -10.51
CA GLU A 126 -17.96 -4.16 -11.12
C GLU A 126 -17.83 -4.17 -12.65
N GLY A 127 -17.58 -3.00 -13.26
CA GLY A 127 -17.17 -2.84 -14.65
C GLY A 127 -18.30 -2.39 -15.54
N ASP A 128 -18.19 -1.15 -16.02
CA ASP A 128 -18.67 -0.82 -17.36
C ASP A 128 -17.61 -1.34 -18.35
N ASP A 129 -18.02 -2.13 -19.34
CA ASP A 129 -17.17 -2.84 -20.31
C ASP A 129 -16.32 -1.89 -21.20
N LEU A 130 -16.44 -0.58 -21.00
CA LEU A 130 -15.82 0.48 -21.78
C LEU A 130 -14.38 0.85 -21.36
N ILE A 131 -13.89 0.37 -20.20
CA ILE A 131 -12.50 0.62 -19.77
C ILE A 131 -11.67 -0.66 -19.97
N PRO A 132 -10.75 -0.69 -20.95
CA PRO A 132 -9.90 -1.85 -21.19
C PRO A 132 -9.04 -2.18 -19.95
N ARG A 133 -9.35 -3.30 -19.28
CA ARG A 133 -8.50 -3.88 -18.25
C ARG A 133 -7.54 -4.84 -18.93
N LEU A 134 -6.30 -4.43 -19.15
CA LEU A 134 -5.25 -5.37 -19.57
C LEU A 134 -5.03 -6.38 -18.44
N ARG A 135 -5.71 -7.53 -18.49
CA ARG A 135 -5.37 -8.68 -17.66
C ARG A 135 -4.00 -9.17 -18.13
N ALA A 136 -2.99 -9.04 -17.28
CA ALA A 136 -1.75 -9.77 -17.49
C ALA A 136 -2.08 -11.27 -17.45
N VAL A 137 -1.83 -11.96 -18.57
CA VAL A 137 -1.90 -13.42 -18.71
C VAL A 137 -0.63 -14.02 -18.12
#